data_AF-A0AAW7XEQ2-F1
#
_entry.id   AF-A0AAW7XEQ2-F1
#
_cell.length_a   1.000
_cell.length_b   1.000
_cell.length_c   1.000
_cell.angle_alpha   90.00
_cell.angle_beta   90.00
_cell.angle_gamma   90.00
#
_symmetry.space_group_name_H-M   'P 1'
#
loop_
_entity.id
_entity.type
_entity.pdbx_description
1 polymer ?
#
loop_
_entity_poly.entity_id
_entity_poly.type
_entity_poly.pdbx_seq_one_letter_code
_entity_poly.pdbx_strand_id
1 'polypeptide(L)'
;LEISREIIDKHQLKDKKCLLYVGRLVEVKNLESLIKAVDLVSNEISDFRLLMVGSGEDEVRLKELSKSLRLTNEIIFIGRKEG
;
A
#
# COMPACT_ATOMS: atom_id res chain seq x y z
N LEU A 1 12.01 -14.52 6.16
CA LEU A 1 11.02 -15.54 5.73
C LEU A 1 9.76 -15.53 6.60
N GLU A 2 9.89 -15.43 7.93
CA GLU A 2 8.75 -15.39 8.85
C GLU A 2 7.87 -14.14 8.67
N ILE A 3 8.48 -12.94 8.68
CA ILE A 3 7.77 -11.66 8.49
C ILE A 3 6.95 -11.64 7.19
N SER A 4 7.51 -12.18 6.11
CA SER A 4 6.83 -12.24 4.81
C SER A 4 5.57 -13.10 4.87
N ARG A 5 5.63 -14.27 5.54
CA ARG A 5 4.47 -15.15 5.72
C ARG A 5 3.40 -14.49 6.58
N GLU A 6 3.81 -13.88 7.69
CA GLU A 6 2.89 -13.13 8.57
C GLU A 6 2.12 -12.05 7.79
N ILE A 7 2.81 -11.26 6.96
CA ILE A 7 2.18 -10.22 6.13
C ILE A 7 1.23 -10.83 5.10
N ILE A 8 1.64 -11.92 4.44
CA ILE A 8 0.80 -12.60 3.45
C ILE A 8 -0.50 -13.11 4.09
N ASP A 9 -0.40 -13.76 5.24
CA ASP A 9 -1.55 -14.37 5.92
C ASP A 9 -2.45 -13.30 6.53
N LYS A 10 -1.88 -12.32 7.25
CA LYS A 10 -2.63 -11.23 7.89
C LYS A 10 -3.45 -10.41 6.91
N HIS A 11 -2.93 -10.19 5.70
CA HIS A 11 -3.56 -9.37 4.67
C HIS A 11 -4.20 -10.19 3.53
N GLN A 12 -4.28 -11.52 3.67
CA GLN A 12 -4.89 -12.42 2.69
C GLN A 12 -4.37 -12.20 1.26
N LEU A 13 -3.05 -12.07 1.13
CA LEU A 13 -2.39 -11.71 -0.14
C LEU A 13 -2.12 -12.90 -1.05
N LYS A 14 -2.48 -14.11 -0.61
CA LYS A 14 -2.36 -15.31 -1.43
C LYS A 14 -3.19 -15.13 -2.70
N ASP A 15 -2.57 -15.44 -3.84
CA ASP A 15 -3.17 -15.32 -5.18
C ASP A 15 -3.59 -13.89 -5.57
N LYS A 16 -3.07 -12.86 -4.89
CA LYS A 16 -3.27 -11.44 -5.24
C LYS A 16 -2.11 -10.91 -6.10
N LYS A 17 -2.43 -9.99 -7.00
CA LYS A 17 -1.41 -9.23 -7.75
C LYS A 17 -0.92 -8.08 -6.87
N CYS A 18 0.29 -8.23 -6.35
CA CYS A 18 0.84 -7.29 -5.37
C CYS A 18 1.86 -6.35 -6.00
N LEU A 19 1.61 -5.04 -5.92
CA LEU A 19 2.62 -4.01 -6.11
C LEU A 19 3.22 -3.66 -4.75
N LEU A 20 4.55 -3.66 -4.64
CA LEU A 20 5.26 -3.35 -3.40
C LEU A 20 6.00 -2.02 -3.53
N TYR A 21 5.73 -1.10 -2.62
CA TYR A 21 6.56 0.09 -2.38
C TYR A 21 7.28 -0.06 -1.03
N VAL A 22 8.60 0.20 -1.03
CA VAL A 22 9.42 0.23 0.19
C VAL A 22 10.20 1.54 0.24
N GLY A 23 9.96 2.36 1.26
CA GLY A 23 10.67 3.63 1.42
C GLY A 23 10.00 4.57 2.42
N ARG A 24 10.63 5.73 2.64
CA ARG A 24 10.03 6.79 3.49
C ARG A 24 8.72 7.29 2.89
N LEU A 25 7.75 7.58 3.75
CA LEU A 25 6.47 8.20 3.39
C LEU A 25 6.58 9.71 3.57
N VAL A 26 7.19 10.36 2.59
CA VAL A 26 7.51 11.80 2.59
C VAL A 26 7.23 12.40 1.21
N GLU A 27 7.00 13.71 1.14
CA GLU A 27 6.51 14.41 -0.05
C GLU A 27 7.34 14.15 -1.31
N VAL A 28 8.67 14.18 -1.20
CA VAL A 28 9.61 13.98 -2.33
C VAL A 28 9.48 12.61 -3.01
N LYS A 29 8.82 11.64 -2.36
CA LYS A 29 8.52 10.33 -2.96
C LYS A 29 7.25 10.31 -3.80
N ASN A 30 6.47 11.40 -3.79
CA ASN A 30 5.28 11.62 -4.61
C ASN A 30 4.29 10.43 -4.56
N LEU A 31 4.05 9.91 -3.36
CA LEU A 31 3.22 8.71 -3.17
C LEU A 31 1.73 8.99 -3.42
N GLU A 32 1.32 10.26 -3.40
CA GLU A 32 0.01 10.68 -3.86
C GLU A 32 -0.23 10.30 -5.34
N SER A 33 0.77 10.49 -6.21
CA SER A 33 0.63 10.09 -7.62
C SER A 33 0.50 8.57 -7.77
N LEU A 34 1.22 7.80 -6.93
CA LEU A 34 1.08 6.35 -6.89
C LEU A 34 -0.33 5.93 -6.44
N ILE A 35 -0.87 6.55 -5.39
CA ILE A 35 -2.24 6.27 -4.90
C ILE A 35 -3.27 6.58 -5.99
N LYS A 36 -3.14 7.72 -6.68
CA LYS A 36 -4.03 8.08 -7.81
C LYS A 36 -3.92 7.09 -8.98
N ALA A 37 -2.72 6.57 -9.25
CA ALA A 37 -2.56 5.53 -10.26
C ALA A 37 -3.23 4.21 -9.85
N VAL A 38 -3.22 3.87 -8.55
CA VAL A 38 -3.96 2.70 -8.04
C VAL A 38 -5.46 2.84 -8.28
N ASP A 39 -6.04 4.03 -8.08
CA ASP A 39 -7.47 4.28 -8.35
C ASP A 39 -7.89 3.91 -9.78
N LEU A 40 -7.02 4.23 -10.74
CA LEU A 40 -7.25 3.89 -12.15
C LEU A 40 -7.20 2.38 -12.37
N VAL A 41 -6.22 1.70 -11.79
CA VAL A 41 -5.96 0.27 -12.01
C VAL A 41 -6.92 -0.63 -11.23
N SER A 42 -7.34 -0.23 -10.03
CA SER A 42 -8.22 -1.05 -9.18
C SER A 42 -9.59 -1.30 -9.79
N ASN A 43 -10.03 -0.43 -10.69
CA ASN A 43 -11.28 -0.60 -11.43
C ASN A 43 -11.19 -1.70 -12.51
N GLU A 44 -9.98 -2.04 -12.97
CA GLU A 44 -9.76 -3.04 -14.01
C GLU A 44 -9.31 -4.40 -13.44
N ILE A 45 -8.63 -4.39 -12.28
CA ILE A 45 -7.98 -5.57 -11.70
C ILE A 45 -8.50 -5.81 -10.27
N SER A 46 -9.50 -6.68 -10.14
CA SER A 46 -10.19 -6.96 -8.87
C SER A 46 -9.32 -7.64 -7.79
N ASP A 47 -8.22 -8.29 -8.18
CA ASP A 47 -7.28 -8.97 -7.28
C ASP A 47 -5.99 -8.18 -7.00
N PHE A 48 -5.95 -6.89 -7.35
CA PHE A 48 -4.79 -6.02 -7.17
C PHE A 48 -4.65 -5.50 -5.73
N ARG A 49 -3.41 -5.45 -5.21
CA ARG A 49 -3.06 -4.83 -3.92
C ARG A 49 -1.78 -4.01 -4.04
N LEU A 50 -1.78 -2.80 -3.48
CA LEU A 50 -0.57 -2.02 -3.22
C LEU A 50 -0.18 -2.18 -1.75
N LEU A 51 1.03 -2.68 -1.50
CA LEU A 51 1.64 -2.69 -0.18
C LEU A 51 2.61 -1.52 -0.05
N MET A 52 2.45 -0.73 1.01
CA MET A 52 3.36 0.37 1.35
C MET A 52 4.10 0.04 2.64
N VAL A 53 5.41 -0.18 2.54
CA VAL A 53 6.30 -0.49 3.67
C VAL A 53 7.22 0.69 3.95
N GLY A 54 7.22 1.14 5.19
CA GLY A 54 7.95 2.33 5.64
C GLY A 54 7.10 3.22 6.54
N SER A 55 7.65 4.38 6.88
CA SER A 55 7.00 5.41 7.69
C SER A 55 7.49 6.80 7.28
N GLY A 56 6.79 7.84 7.72
CA GLY A 56 7.18 9.23 7.50
C GLY A 56 6.05 10.20 7.80
N GLU A 57 6.33 11.49 7.67
CA GLU A 57 5.41 12.58 8.03
C GLU A 57 4.11 12.58 7.21
N ASP A 58 4.15 12.05 5.98
CA ASP A 58 3.00 12.04 5.08
C ASP A 58 2.04 10.85 5.32
N GLU A 59 2.35 9.93 6.24
CA GLU A 59 1.60 8.69 6.40
C GLU A 59 0.10 8.93 6.69
N VAL A 60 -0.23 9.87 7.57
CA VAL A 60 -1.63 10.21 7.91
C VAL A 60 -2.36 10.76 6.69
N ARG A 61 -1.75 11.73 6.00
CA ARG A 61 -2.30 12.35 4.78
C ARG A 61 -2.54 11.32 3.67
N LEU A 62 -1.59 10.41 3.47
CA LEU A 62 -1.70 9.35 2.46
C LEU A 62 -2.81 8.35 2.80
N LYS A 63 -2.97 7.98 4.07
CA LYS A 63 -4.09 7.13 4.52
C LYS A 63 -5.44 7.80 4.32
N GLU A 64 -5.54 9.10 4.61
CA GLU A 64 -6.76 9.89 4.39
C GLU A 64 -7.11 9.99 2.90
N LEU A 65 -6.12 10.18 2.03
CA LEU A 65 -6.29 10.17 0.57
C LEU A 65 -6.78 8.80 0.08
N SER A 66 -6.16 7.69 0.52
CA SER A 66 -6.64 6.36 0.16
C SER A 66 -8.10 6.14 0.59
N LYS A 67 -8.49 6.66 1.76
CA LYS A 67 -9.87 6.58 2.25
C LYS A 67 -10.83 7.43 1.41
N SER A 68 -10.46 8.65 1.03
CA SER A 68 -11.32 9.53 0.23
C SER A 68 -11.56 8.98 -1.18
N LEU A 69 -10.57 8.28 -1.74
CA LEU A 69 -10.67 7.55 -3.01
C LEU A 69 -11.32 6.16 -2.87
N ARG A 70 -11.72 5.76 -1.66
CA ARG A 70 -12.32 4.44 -1.37
C ARG A 70 -11.41 3.24 -1.69
N LEU A 71 -10.09 3.43 -1.62
CA LEU A 71 -9.06 2.41 -1.91
C LEU A 71 -8.56 1.66 -0.66
N THR A 72 -9.36 1.64 0.41
CA THR A 72 -8.93 1.07 1.70
C THR A 72 -8.74 -0.44 1.66
N ASN A 73 -9.29 -1.14 0.65
CA ASN A 73 -9.12 -2.58 0.48
C ASN A 73 -7.92 -2.91 -0.42
N GLU A 74 -7.55 -1.97 -1.29
CA GLU A 74 -6.54 -2.09 -2.33
C GLU A 74 -5.17 -1.64 -1.81
N ILE A 75 -5.12 -0.62 -0.94
CA ILE A 75 -3.88 -0.04 -0.43
C ILE A 75 -3.67 -0.42 1.03
N ILE A 76 -2.57 -1.10 1.30
CA ILE A 76 -2.23 -1.64 2.62
C ILE A 76 -0.96 -0.96 3.12
N PHE A 77 -1.10 -0.17 4.18
CA PHE A 77 0.02 0.42 4.90
C PHE A 77 0.56 -0.58 5.93
N ILE A 78 1.69 -1.19 5.62
CA ILE A 78 2.34 -2.22 6.45
C ILE A 78 3.13 -1.60 7.62
N GLY A 79 3.50 -0.32 7.48
CA GLY A 79 4.40 0.37 8.40
C GLY A 79 5.87 0.00 8.16
N ARG A 80 6.77 0.59 8.95
CA ARG A 80 8.21 0.28 8.88
C ARG A 80 8.45 -1.15 9.39
N LYS A 81 9.23 -1.92 8.64
CA LYS A 81 9.70 -3.24 9.02
C LYS A 81 11.23 -3.23 9.03
N GLU A 82 11.80 -3.92 10.00
CA GLU A 82 13.24 -4.20 10.08
C GLU A 82 13.42 -5.70 9.82
N GLY A 83 14.54 -6.07 9.22
CA GLY A 83 14.90 -7.44 8.89
C GLY A 83 16.38 -7.67 9.09
#